data_AF-A0A971QZ13-F1
#
_entry.id   AF-A0A971QZ13-F1
#
_cell.length_a   1.000
_cell.length_b   1.000
_cell.length_c   1.000
_cell.angle_alpha   90.00
_cell.angle_beta   90.00
_cell.angle_gamma   90.00
#
_symmetry.space_group_name_H-M   'P 1'
#
loop_
_entity.id
_entity.type
_entity.pdbx_description
1 polymer ?
#
loop_
_entity_poly.entity_id
_entity_poly.type
_entity_poly.pdbx_seq_one_letter_code
_entity_poly.pdbx_strand_id
1 'polypeptide(L)'
;MKEDLLKLIEEFDVTELYFLEETIPTYIIVSAQSESLLKKIGEMEEIEADIITLTPDEKEALKFSPSEISKVVINVMEKGERLI
;
A
#
# COMPACT_ATOMS: atom_id res chain seq x y z
N MET A 1 -8.42 -12.70 -5.41
CA MET A 1 -7.46 -11.61 -5.72
C MET A 1 -7.55 -10.47 -4.71
N LYS A 2 -8.50 -9.52 -4.80
CA LYS A 2 -8.67 -8.46 -3.78
C LYS A 2 -8.97 -9.04 -2.39
N GLU A 3 -9.82 -10.06 -2.31
CA GLU A 3 -10.18 -10.72 -1.04
C GLU A 3 -9.02 -11.46 -0.36
N ASP A 4 -8.08 -12.03 -1.12
CA ASP A 4 -6.93 -12.76 -0.55
C ASP A 4 -5.91 -11.79 0.04
N LEU A 5 -5.66 -10.67 -0.65
CA LEU A 5 -4.86 -9.56 -0.11
C LEU A 5 -5.52 -8.98 1.15
N LEU A 6 -6.84 -8.76 1.13
CA LEU A 6 -7.59 -8.25 2.28
C LEU A 6 -7.54 -9.22 3.48
N LYS A 7 -7.64 -10.53 3.26
CA LYS A 7 -7.48 -11.53 4.33
C LYS A 7 -6.06 -11.58 4.87
N LEU A 8 -5.05 -11.45 4.01
CA LEU A 8 -3.65 -11.43 4.45
C LEU A 8 -3.41 -10.23 5.36
N ILE A 9 -3.85 -9.04 4.97
CA ILE A 9 -3.60 -7.82 5.76
C ILE A 9 -4.36 -7.82 7.09
N GLU A 10 -5.44 -8.59 7.25
CA GLU A 10 -6.13 -8.77 8.54
C GLU A 10 -5.23 -9.42 9.61
N GLU A 11 -4.20 -10.16 9.19
CA GLU A 11 -3.19 -10.73 10.10
C GLU A 11 -2.14 -9.72 10.56
N PHE A 12 -2.16 -8.51 10.00
CA PHE A 12 -1.20 -7.42 10.27
C PHE A 12 -1.90 -6.22 10.89
N ASP A 13 -1.12 -5.41 11.62
CA ASP A 13 -1.60 -4.13 12.14
C ASP A 13 -1.61 -3.07 11.02
N VAL A 14 -2.57 -3.18 10.10
CA VAL A 14 -2.80 -2.22 9.00
C VAL A 14 -3.73 -1.12 9.48
N THR A 15 -3.24 0.11 9.44
CA THR A 15 -4.00 1.29 9.87
C THR A 15 -4.75 1.95 8.73
N GLU A 16 -4.22 1.85 7.51
CA GLU A 16 -4.81 2.47 6.33
C GLU A 16 -4.51 1.65 5.08
N LEU A 17 -5.50 1.58 4.18
CA LEU A 17 -5.37 0.93 2.88
C LEU A 17 -6.01 1.81 1.81
N TYR A 18 -5.25 2.09 0.77
CA TYR A 18 -5.71 2.84 -0.40
C TYR A 18 -5.57 1.99 -1.65
N PHE A 19 -6.54 2.14 -2.55
CA PHE A 19 -6.58 1.45 -3.83
C PHE A 19 -6.90 2.45 -4.94
N LEU A 20 -6.09 2.47 -6.00
CA LEU A 20 -6.41 3.22 -7.21
C LEU A 20 -6.43 2.26 -8.39
N GLU A 21 -7.56 2.24 -9.09
CA GLU A 21 -7.72 1.50 -10.34
C GLU A 21 -7.09 2.32 -11.47
N GLU A 22 -5.92 1.89 -11.93
CA GLU A 22 -5.22 2.44 -13.10
C GLU A 22 -4.93 1.32 -14.11
N THR A 23 -4.11 1.60 -15.13
CA THR A 23 -3.65 0.58 -16.08
C THR A 23 -2.97 -0.60 -15.38
N ILE A 24 -2.25 -0.33 -14.29
CA ILE A 24 -1.79 -1.32 -13.33
C ILE A 24 -2.44 -0.95 -11.98
N PRO A 25 -3.25 -1.83 -11.37
CA PRO A 25 -3.88 -1.52 -10.09
C PRO A 25 -2.82 -1.24 -9.02
N THR A 26 -3.00 -0.19 -8.23
CA THR A 26 -2.02 0.20 -7.20
C THR A 26 -2.63 0.19 -5.81
N TYR A 27 -1.94 -0.45 -4.86
CA TYR A 27 -2.29 -0.48 -3.44
C TYR A 27 -1.24 0.24 -2.61
N ILE A 28 -1.68 1.14 -1.72
CA ILE A 28 -0.84 1.71 -0.67
C ILE A 28 -1.33 1.16 0.67
N ILE A 29 -0.44 0.49 1.40
CA ILE A 29 -0.76 -0.15 2.69
C ILE A 29 0.09 0.49 3.78
N VAL A 30 -0.56 1.06 4.79
CA VAL A 30 0.12 1.67 5.95
C VAL A 30 0.06 0.71 7.13
N SER A 31 1.22 0.28 7.61
CA SER A 31 1.34 -0.65 8.73
C SER A 31 2.66 -0.45 9.46
N ALA A 32 2.64 -0.61 10.79
CA ALA A 32 3.86 -0.69 11.59
C ALA A 32 4.78 -1.88 11.18
N GLN A 33 4.23 -2.85 10.46
CA GLN A 33 4.92 -4.07 10.02
C GLN A 33 5.19 -4.08 8.50
N SER A 34 5.32 -2.91 7.87
CA SER A 34 5.42 -2.73 6.40
C SER A 34 6.37 -3.71 5.71
N GLU A 35 7.62 -3.86 6.19
CA GLU A 35 8.60 -4.78 5.60
C GLU A 35 8.17 -6.26 5.65
N SER A 36 7.57 -6.67 6.76
CA SER A 36 7.11 -8.06 6.94
C SER A 36 5.91 -8.35 6.04
N LEU A 37 5.00 -7.37 5.95
CA LEU A 37 3.84 -7.43 5.09
C LEU A 37 4.26 -7.51 3.61
N LEU A 38 5.18 -6.67 3.16
CA LEU A 38 5.67 -6.67 1.78
C LEU A 38 6.28 -8.02 1.39
N LYS A 39 7.06 -8.63 2.29
CA LYS A 39 7.61 -9.97 2.07
C LYS A 39 6.51 -11.01 1.89
N LYS A 40 5.49 -10.98 2.76
CA LYS A 40 4.36 -11.93 2.69
C LYS A 40 3.54 -11.76 1.42
N ILE A 41 3.32 -10.53 1.00
CA ILE A 41 2.68 -10.21 -0.28
C ILE A 41 3.52 -10.72 -1.45
N GLY A 42 4.85 -10.53 -1.42
CA GLY A 42 5.75 -11.00 -2.46
C GLY A 42 5.87 -12.52 -2.57
N GLU A 43 5.46 -13.28 -1.55
CA GLU A 43 5.31 -14.74 -1.61
C GLU A 43 4.03 -15.17 -2.38
N MET A 44 3.11 -14.24 -2.66
CA MET A 44 1.92 -14.50 -3.46
C MET A 44 2.27 -14.38 -4.95
N GLU A 45 2.33 -15.51 -5.65
CA GLU A 45 2.74 -15.55 -7.08
C GLU A 45 1.75 -14.88 -8.06
N GLU A 46 0.55 -14.50 -7.61
CA GLU A 46 -0.57 -14.12 -8.48
C GLU A 46 -1.02 -12.65 -8.37
N ILE A 47 -0.23 -11.76 -7.76
CA ILE A 47 -0.62 -10.34 -7.64
C ILE A 47 -0.07 -9.53 -8.82
N GLU A 48 -0.95 -9.21 -9.76
CA GLU A 48 -0.70 -8.25 -10.85
C GLU A 48 -1.07 -6.82 -10.44
N ALA A 49 -0.44 -6.31 -9.38
CA ALA A 49 -0.67 -4.96 -8.88
C ALA A 49 0.63 -4.36 -8.32
N ASP A 50 0.76 -3.04 -8.42
CA ASP A 50 1.81 -2.32 -7.72
C ASP A 50 1.43 -2.21 -6.25
N ILE A 51 2.27 -2.76 -5.37
CA ILE A 51 2.04 -2.72 -3.93
C ILE A 51 3.15 -1.93 -3.26
N ILE A 52 2.74 -0.89 -2.55
CA ILE A 52 3.63 -0.04 -1.78
C ILE A 52 3.19 -0.13 -0.32
N THR A 53 4.09 -0.65 0.53
CA THR A 53 3.88 -0.70 1.97
C THR A 53 4.69 0.38 2.66
N LEU A 54 4.09 1.05 3.64
CA LEU A 54 4.71 2.15 4.38
C LEU A 54 4.44 1.99 5.87
N THR A 55 5.39 2.40 6.69
CA THR A 55 5.13 2.69 8.10
C THR A 55 4.38 4.01 8.25
N PRO A 56 3.68 4.25 9.39
CA PRO A 56 3.09 5.54 9.69
C PRO A 56 4.09 6.70 9.61
N ASP A 57 5.33 6.48 10.06
CA ASP A 57 6.40 7.48 10.03
C ASP A 57 6.87 7.77 8.58
N GLU A 58 6.99 6.74 7.73
CA GLU A 58 7.32 6.92 6.32
C GLU A 58 6.23 7.70 5.59
N LYS A 59 4.96 7.40 5.86
CA LYS A 59 3.83 8.17 5.32
C LYS A 59 3.92 9.65 5.71
N GLU A 60 4.23 9.95 6.97
CA GLU A 60 4.42 11.34 7.43
C GLU A 60 5.59 12.00 6.68
N ALA A 61 6.69 11.27 6.48
CA ALA A 61 7.87 11.75 5.77
C ALA A 61 7.60 12.08 4.29
N LEU A 62 6.62 11.43 3.64
CA LEU A 62 6.24 11.73 2.24
C LEU A 62 5.85 13.19 2.03
N LYS A 63 5.27 13.85 3.05
CA LYS A 63 4.89 15.27 2.99
C LYS A 63 6.10 16.20 2.86
N PHE A 64 7.27 15.74 3.26
CA PHE A 64 8.51 16.53 3.33
C PHE A 64 9.55 16.12 2.29
N SER A 65 9.32 15.04 1.55
CA SER A 65 10.26 14.49 0.57
C SER A 65 9.70 14.58 -0.86
N PRO A 66 10.22 15.47 -1.72
CA PRO A 66 9.70 15.70 -3.08
C PRO A 66 10.19 14.66 -4.11
N SER A 67 10.34 13.39 -3.71
CA SER A 67 10.74 12.33 -4.65
C SER A 67 9.60 12.00 -5.62
N GLU A 68 9.93 11.48 -6.81
CA GLU A 68 8.91 11.05 -7.78
C GLU A 68 8.02 9.94 -7.23
N ILE A 69 8.61 9.02 -6.45
CA ILE A 69 7.87 7.95 -5.75
C ILE A 69 6.89 8.55 -4.74
N SER A 70 7.30 9.57 -3.99
CA SER A 70 6.41 10.26 -3.05
C SER A 70 5.18 10.84 -3.74
N LYS A 71 5.35 11.40 -4.95
CA LYS A 71 4.23 11.97 -5.73
C LYS A 71 3.25 10.89 -6.18
N VAL A 72 3.74 9.73 -6.59
CA VAL A 72 2.88 8.59 -6.98
C VAL A 72 2.06 8.14 -5.78
N VAL A 73 2.71 7.91 -4.63
CA VAL A 73 2.02 7.50 -3.40
C VAL A 73 0.97 8.53 -2.99
N ILE A 74 1.34 9.80 -2.93
CA ILE A 74 0.40 10.88 -2.56
C ILE A 74 -0.77 10.92 -3.54
N ASN A 75 -0.54 10.83 -4.85
CA ASN A 75 -1.59 10.82 -5.86
C ASN A 75 -2.56 9.64 -5.65
N VAL A 76 -2.06 8.44 -5.35
CA VAL A 76 -2.90 7.28 -5.03
C VAL A 76 -3.69 7.50 -3.74
N MET A 77 -3.08 8.09 -2.71
CA MET A 77 -3.79 8.37 -1.45
C MET A 77 -4.84 9.49 -1.59
N GLU A 78 -4.65 10.44 -2.50
CA GLU A 78 -5.59 11.54 -2.75
C GLU A 78 -6.73 11.16 -3.68
N LYS A 79 -6.47 10.34 -4.71
CA LYS A 79 -7.45 9.97 -5.74
C LYS A 79 -8.03 8.58 -5.57
N GLY A 80 -7.33 7.70 -4.86
CA GLY A 80 -7.73 6.33 -4.64
C GLY A 80 -8.88 6.18 -3.66
N GLU A 81 -9.54 5.03 -3.73
CA GLU A 81 -10.51 4.58 -2.75
C GLU A 81 -9.79 4.17 -1.46
N ARG A 82 -10.21 4.75 -0.34
CA ARG A 82 -9.78 4.30 0.98
C ARG A 82 -10.63 3.09 1.40
N LEU A 83 -9.97 1.96 1.62
CA LEU A 83 -10.62 0.68 1.95
C LEU A 83 -10.63 0.40 3.46
N ILE A 84 -9.69 0.97 4.22
CA ILE A 84 -9.55 0.91 5.68
C ILE A 84 -9.19 2.30 6.20
#